data_AF-A0A8H2JKI8-F1
#
_entry.id   AF-A0A8H2JKI8-F1
#
_cell.length_a   1.000
_cell.length_b   1.000
_cell.length_c   1.000
_cell.angle_alpha   90.00
_cell.angle_beta   90.00
_cell.angle_gamma   90.00
#
_symmetry.space_group_name_H-M   'P 1'
#
loop_
_entity.id
_entity.type
_entity.pdbx_description
1 polymer ?
#
loop_
_entity_poly.entity_id
_entity_poly.type
_entity_poly.pdbx_seq_one_letter_code
_entity_poly.pdbx_strand_id
1 'polypeptide(L)'
;YVSANAQAFLIQQMLEEHLLTEEEELYYRRGRNAKSHTSAKNADVTTYRVATGFEALMGYLHLTKQTERMEELIRWCIQKVGEKNG
;
A
#
# COMPACT_ATOMS: atom_id res chain seq x y z
N TYR A 1 11.26 6.31 -9.00
CA TYR A 1 10.41 6.96 -7.99
C TYR A 1 9.29 6.09 -7.43
N VAL A 2 9.24 4.78 -7.71
CA VAL A 2 8.33 3.86 -7.01
C VAL A 2 9.06 2.53 -6.79
N SER A 3 10.14 2.55 -6.02
CA SER A 3 10.87 1.32 -5.73
C SER A 3 10.06 0.47 -4.73
N ALA A 4 10.22 -0.84 -4.86
CA ALA A 4 9.84 -1.84 -3.87
C ALA A 4 9.96 -1.37 -2.40
N ASN A 5 11.14 -0.83 -2.09
CA ASN A 5 11.50 -0.38 -0.75
C ASN A 5 10.76 0.91 -0.34
N ALA A 6 10.44 1.79 -1.30
CA ALA A 6 9.65 2.97 -1.02
C ALA A 6 8.21 2.59 -0.67
N GLN A 7 7.60 1.67 -1.42
CA GLN A 7 6.24 1.19 -1.12
C GLN A 7 6.16 0.48 0.23
N ALA A 8 7.14 -0.38 0.55
CA ALA A 8 7.24 -1.02 1.86
C ALA A 8 7.33 -0.01 3.00
N PHE A 9 8.16 1.02 2.85
CA PHE A 9 8.30 2.10 3.81
C PHE A 9 7.00 2.88 4.00
N LEU A 10 6.35 3.30 2.91
CA LEU A 10 5.11 4.09 2.97
C LEU A 10 4.00 3.34 3.69
N ILE A 11 3.79 2.07 3.34
CA ILE A 11 2.78 1.23 3.98
C ILE A 11 3.07 1.04 5.47
N GLN A 12 4.33 0.83 5.84
CA GLN A 12 4.70 0.72 7.25
C GLN A 12 4.37 2.01 8.00
N GLN A 13 4.69 3.17 7.43
CA GLN A 13 4.35 4.47 8.00
C GLN A 13 2.83 4.71 8.09
N MET A 14 2.05 4.30 7.08
CA MET A 14 0.58 4.38 7.14
C MET A 14 -0.01 3.57 8.30
N LEU A 15 0.57 2.39 8.58
CA LEU A 15 0.14 1.54 9.69
C LEU A 15 0.57 2.12 11.05
N GLU A 16 1.80 2.64 11.14
CA GLU A 16 2.34 3.27 12.36
C GLU A 16 1.60 4.57 12.72
N GLU A 17 1.24 5.39 11.72
CA GLU A 17 0.50 6.64 11.92
C GLU A 17 -1.01 6.40 12.09
N HIS A 18 -1.49 5.15 12.07
CA HIS A 18 -2.91 4.80 12.08
C HIS A 18 -3.72 5.57 11.03
N LEU A 19 -3.12 5.79 9.86
CA LEU A 19 -3.73 6.58 8.79
C LEU A 19 -4.94 5.84 8.20
N LEU A 20 -4.89 4.50 8.17
CA LEU A 20 -5.93 3.65 7.63
C LEU A 20 -7.00 3.33 8.68
N THR A 21 -8.25 3.33 8.26
CA THR A 21 -9.36 2.75 9.03
C THR A 21 -9.24 1.22 9.10
N GLU A 22 -9.98 0.60 10.03
CA GLU A 22 -10.00 -0.86 10.18
C GLU A 22 -10.44 -1.57 8.89
N GLU A 23 -11.40 -0.99 8.17
CA GLU A 23 -11.89 -1.54 6.91
C GLU A 23 -10.84 -1.43 5.80
N GLU A 24 -10.20 -0.27 5.66
CA GLU A 24 -9.10 -0.07 4.71
C GLU A 24 -7.94 -1.03 4.99
N GLU A 25 -7.59 -1.21 6.26
CA GLU A 25 -6.54 -2.13 6.67
C GLU A 25 -6.93 -3.59 6.36
N LEU A 26 -8.21 -3.95 6.50
CA LEU A 26 -8.71 -5.28 6.14
C LEU A 26 -8.50 -5.56 4.65
N TYR A 27 -8.85 -4.63 3.76
CA TYR A 27 -8.66 -4.79 2.31
C TYR A 27 -7.17 -4.83 1.93
N TYR A 28 -6.34 -4.01 2.56
CA TYR A 28 -4.89 -4.07 2.41
C TYR A 28 -4.34 -5.46 2.82
N ARG A 29 -4.70 -5.95 4.02
CA ARG A 29 -4.27 -7.26 4.53
C ARG A 29 -4.74 -8.40 3.64
N ARG A 30 -5.94 -8.30 3.06
CA ARG A 30 -6.49 -9.27 2.11
C ARG A 30 -5.66 -9.35 0.84
N GLY A 31 -5.30 -8.21 0.24
CA GLY A 31 -4.40 -8.17 -0.92
C GLY A 31 -3.02 -8.71 -0.59
N ARG A 32 -2.43 -8.29 0.53
CA ARG A 32 -1.11 -8.77 0.99
C ARG A 32 -1.04 -10.27 1.21
N ASN A 33 -2.14 -10.88 1.64
CA ASN A 33 -2.22 -12.31 1.93
C ASN A 33 -2.74 -13.14 0.75
N ALA A 34 -3.05 -12.52 -0.39
CA ALA A 34 -3.37 -13.25 -1.60
C ALA A 34 -2.17 -14.16 -1.97
N LYS A 35 -2.40 -15.47 -2.09
CA LYS A 35 -1.35 -16.43 -2.40
C LYS A 35 -0.97 -16.28 -3.88
N SER A 36 0.26 -15.85 -4.15
CA SER A 36 0.86 -15.99 -5.47
C SER A 36 1.23 -17.47 -5.68
N HIS A 37 0.70 -18.09 -6.73
CA HIS A 37 1.02 -19.47 -7.12
C HIS A 37 2.45 -19.64 -7.66
N THR A 38 3.26 -18.58 -7.70
CA THR A 38 4.63 -18.60 -8.20
C THR A 38 5.58 -18.10 -7.12
N SER A 39 6.44 -19.00 -6.64
CA SER A 39 7.50 -18.73 -5.67
C SER A 39 8.56 -17.80 -6.25
N ALA A 40 8.38 -16.48 -6.08
CA ALA A 40 9.43 -15.50 -6.35
C ALA A 40 10.55 -15.65 -5.30
N LYS A 41 11.81 -15.55 -5.73
CA LYS A 41 12.99 -15.78 -4.88
C LYS A 41 13.14 -14.67 -3.82
N ASN A 42 12.75 -14.96 -2.58
CA ASN A 42 13.08 -14.35 -1.27
C ASN A 42 13.13 -12.82 -1.06
N ALA A 43 13.69 -12.00 -1.95
CA ALA A 43 13.72 -10.53 -1.79
C ALA A 43 12.49 -9.84 -2.40
N ASP A 44 11.83 -10.50 -3.36
CA ASP A 44 10.74 -9.92 -4.13
C ASP A 44 9.35 -10.19 -3.52
N VAL A 45 9.22 -11.24 -2.71
CA VAL A 45 7.91 -11.71 -2.22
C VAL A 45 7.29 -10.71 -1.25
N THR A 46 8.05 -10.18 -0.29
CA THR A 46 7.52 -9.23 0.70
C THR A 46 7.10 -7.94 0.02
N THR A 47 7.96 -7.40 -0.85
CA THR A 47 7.65 -6.25 -1.69
C THR A 47 6.40 -6.47 -2.52
N TYR A 48 6.33 -7.58 -3.25
CA TYR A 48 5.23 -7.90 -4.13
C TYR A 48 3.92 -7.98 -3.35
N ARG A 49 3.94 -8.64 -2.19
CA ARG A 49 2.77 -8.72 -1.30
C ARG A 49 2.35 -7.34 -0.77
N VAL A 50 3.29 -6.47 -0.44
CA VAL A 50 2.98 -5.09 -0.05
C VAL A 50 2.32 -4.34 -1.21
N ALA A 51 2.86 -4.43 -2.42
CA ALA A 51 2.30 -3.82 -3.62
C ALA A 51 0.88 -4.33 -3.91
N THR A 52 0.67 -5.65 -3.88
CA THR A 52 -0.66 -6.26 -4.05
C THR A 52 -1.64 -5.82 -2.95
N GLY A 53 -1.17 -5.62 -1.73
CA GLY A 53 -1.99 -5.06 -0.65
C GLY A 53 -2.42 -3.62 -0.95
N PHE A 54 -1.49 -2.78 -1.41
CA PHE A 54 -1.78 -1.39 -1.76
C PHE A 54 -2.76 -1.30 -2.94
N GLU A 55 -2.57 -2.12 -3.98
CA GLU A 55 -3.52 -2.22 -5.10
C GLU A 55 -4.92 -2.64 -4.65
N ALA A 56 -5.02 -3.59 -3.72
CA ALA A 56 -6.31 -4.02 -3.17
C ALA A 56 -7.01 -2.90 -2.39
N LEU A 57 -6.27 -2.10 -1.63
CA LEU A 57 -6.80 -0.91 -0.95
C LEU A 57 -7.30 0.14 -1.96
N MET A 58 -6.48 0.47 -2.96
CA MET A 58 -6.88 1.42 -4.01
C MET A 58 -8.10 0.92 -4.80
N GLY A 59 -8.15 -0.37 -5.11
CA GLY A 59 -9.28 -1.02 -5.77
C GLY A 59 -10.56 -0.95 -4.93
N TYR A 60 -10.46 -1.18 -3.61
CA TYR A 60 -11.59 -1.03 -2.68
C TYR A 60 -12.15 0.40 -2.73
N LEU A 61 -11.28 1.42 -2.59
CA LEU A 61 -11.70 2.82 -2.61
C LEU A 61 -12.32 3.21 -3.95
N HIS A 62 -11.75 2.72 -5.06
CA HIS A 62 -12.30 2.97 -6.40
C HIS A 62 -13.69 2.34 -6.58
N LEU A 63 -13.86 1.07 -6.20
CA LEU A 63 -15.13 0.34 -6.33
C LEU A 63 -16.24 0.91 -5.44
N THR A 64 -15.87 1.46 -4.28
CA THR A 64 -16.79 2.13 -3.36
C THR A 64 -16.96 3.63 -3.64
N LYS A 65 -16.37 4.14 -4.72
CA LYS A 65 -16.43 5.54 -5.16
C LYS A 65 -15.89 6.54 -4.13
N GLN A 66 -14.97 6.10 -3.27
CA GLN A 66 -14.30 6.93 -2.27
C GLN A 66 -13.09 7.67 -2.89
N THR A 67 -13.34 8.43 -3.95
CA THR A 67 -12.28 9.10 -4.74
C THR A 67 -11.50 10.11 -3.91
N GLU A 68 -12.16 10.90 -3.07
CA GLU A 68 -11.49 11.89 -2.20
C GLU A 68 -10.49 11.23 -1.26
N ARG A 69 -10.90 10.12 -0.63
CA ARG A 69 -10.05 9.32 0.26
C ARG A 69 -8.88 8.68 -0.48
N MET A 70 -9.12 8.16 -1.68
CA MET A 70 -8.06 7.61 -2.54
C MET A 70 -7.01 8.68 -2.87
N GLU A 71 -7.45 9.88 -3.26
CA GLU A 71 -6.54 10.99 -3.54
C GLU A 71 -5.78 11.48 -2.30
N GLU A 72 -6.41 11.48 -1.12
CA GLU A 72 -5.76 11.80 0.16
C GLU A 72 -4.58 10.87 0.41
N LEU A 73 -4.78 9.55 0.30
CA LEU A 73 -3.73 8.56 0.49
C LEU A 73 -2.61 8.71 -0.56
N ILE A 74 -2.94 9.01 -1.82
CA ILE A 74 -1.96 9.26 -2.88
C ILE A 74 -1.13 10.52 -2.58
N ARG A 75 -1.79 11.61 -2.17
CA ARG A 75 -1.11 12.87 -1.79
C ARG A 75 -0.17 12.65 -0.62
N TRP A 76 -0.62 11.94 0.41
CA TRP A 76 0.21 11.56 1.56
C TRP A 76 1.44 10.75 1.12
N CYS A 77 1.25 9.76 0.22
CA CYS A 77 2.36 8.98 -0.33
C CYS A 77 3.40 9.86 -1.04
N ILE A 78 2.95 10.79 -1.88
CA ILE A 78 3.83 11.71 -2.61
C ILE A 78 4.62 12.59 -1.64
N GLN A 79 3.95 13.14 -0.62
CA GLN A 79 4.60 13.98 0.39
C GLN A 79 5.69 13.21 1.15
N LYS A 80 5.38 12.03 1.67
CA LYS A 80 6.34 11.20 2.41
C LYS A 80 7.54 10.75 1.58
N VAL A 81 7.33 10.47 0.29
CA VAL A 81 8.45 10.20 -0.64
C VAL A 81 9.30 11.45 -0.87
N GLY A 82 8.69 12.64 -0.93
CA GLY A 82 9.39 13.91 -1.01
C GLY A 82 10.28 14.16 0.22
N GLU A 83 9.74 13.95 1.42
CA GLU A 83 10.47 14.11 2.70
C GLU A 83 11.66 13.15 2.81
N LYS A 84 11.56 11.93 2.29
CA LYS A 84 12.66 10.95 2.30
C LYS A 84 13.83 11.31 1.37
N ASN A 85 13.57 12.07 0.31
CA ASN A 85 14.59 12.46 -0.68
C ASN A 85 15.20 13.85 -0.39
N GLY A 86 14.73 14.52 0.66
CA GLY A 86 15.24 15.83 1.13
C GLY A 86 16.32 15.70 2.20
#